data_AF-A0A2G6R2V4-F1
#
_entry.id   AF-A0A2G6R2V4-F1
#
_cell.length_a   1.000
_cell.length_b   1.000
_cell.length_c   1.000
_cell.angle_alpha   90.00
_cell.angle_beta   90.00
_cell.angle_gamma   90.00
#
_symmetry.space_group_name_H-M   'P 1'
#
loop_
_entity.id
_entity.type
_entity.pdbx_description
1 polymer ?
#
loop_
_entity_poly.entity_id
_entity_poly.type
_entity_poly.pdbx_seq_one_letter_code
_entity_poly.pdbx_strand_id
1 'polypeptide(L)' 'KKVLLKTQGSAKFSFEGELLDLIKVDVINIAIVAIGQQIVEVVITNSQANTLKIGQRVNVSTKAFKPSIN' A
#
# COMPACT_ATOMS: atom_id res chain seq x y z
N LYS A 1 22.17 -4.04 -5.77
CA LYS A 1 20.80 -4.54 -5.48
C LYS A 1 20.70 -4.83 -3.99
N LYS A 2 20.14 -3.92 -3.19
CA LYS A 2 20.03 -4.06 -1.73
C LYS A 2 18.75 -4.87 -1.44
N VAL A 3 18.91 -6.05 -0.85
CA VAL A 3 17.85 -7.04 -0.64
C VAL A 3 16.77 -6.48 0.30
N LEU A 4 15.52 -6.54 -0.19
CA LEU A 4 14.26 -6.12 0.43
C LEU A 4 13.76 -7.07 1.54
N LEU A 5 14.64 -7.61 2.41
CA LEU A 5 14.19 -8.54 3.47
C LEU A 5 15.11 -8.43 4.69
N LYS A 6 14.89 -7.42 5.52
CA LYS A 6 15.44 -7.39 6.88
C LYS A 6 14.35 -7.07 7.88
N THR A 7 13.72 -8.10 8.41
CA THR A 7 13.42 -8.25 9.85
C THR A 7 12.99 -9.69 10.12
N GLN A 8 13.80 -10.41 10.90
CA GLN A 8 13.32 -11.60 11.61
C GLN A 8 12.31 -11.13 12.68
N GLY A 9 11.07 -11.60 12.59
CA GLY A 9 10.00 -11.28 13.53
C GLY A 9 8.72 -10.83 12.83
N SER A 10 7.70 -11.71 12.78
CA SER A 10 6.35 -11.43 12.25
C SER A 10 6.35 -10.77 10.85
N ALA A 11 6.65 -11.55 9.81
CA ALA A 11 6.78 -11.11 8.40
C ALA A 11 5.67 -10.13 7.95
N LYS A 12 6.00 -8.84 7.96
CA LYS A 12 5.23 -7.76 7.32
C LYS A 12 5.87 -7.50 5.97
N PHE A 13 5.12 -7.71 4.89
CA PHE A 13 5.55 -7.34 3.56
C PHE A 13 5.36 -5.84 3.38
N SER A 14 6.37 -5.19 2.83
CA SER A 14 6.38 -3.76 2.56
C SER A 14 6.66 -3.57 1.08
N PHE A 15 5.76 -2.87 0.41
CA PHE A 15 5.81 -2.60 -1.02
C PHE A 15 5.93 -1.09 -1.24
N GLU A 16 6.83 -0.69 -2.12
CA GLU A 16 6.89 0.69 -2.60
C GLU A 16 5.97 0.81 -3.82
N GLY A 17 5.19 1.89 -3.85
CA GLY A 17 4.27 2.19 -4.93
C GLY A 17 4.04 3.68 -5.12
N GLU A 18 3.26 4.04 -6.12
CA GLU A 18 2.88 5.41 -6.42
C GLU A 18 1.37 5.60 -6.20
N LEU A 19 0.99 6.66 -5.48
CA LEU A 19 -0.40 6.98 -5.27
C LEU A 19 -0.99 7.57 -6.56
N LEU A 20 -1.91 6.86 -7.18
CA LEU A 20 -2.56 7.26 -8.42
C LEU A 20 -3.81 8.11 -8.17
N ASP A 21 -4.58 7.78 -7.12
CA ASP A 21 -5.84 8.45 -6.84
C ASP A 21 -6.27 8.29 -5.37
N LEU A 22 -7.19 9.15 -4.94
CA LEU A 22 -7.84 9.12 -3.63
C LEU A 22 -9.37 9.21 -3.82
N ILE A 23 -10.06 8.13 -3.50
CA ILE A 23 -11.51 8.01 -3.65
C ILE A 23 -12.15 8.02 -2.26
N LYS A 24 -13.21 8.81 -2.07
CA LYS A 24 -14.02 8.80 -0.85
C LYS A 24 -15.41 8.24 -1.14
N VAL A 25 -15.78 7.17 -0.44
CA VAL A 25 -17.10 6.53 -0.51
C VAL A 25 -17.70 6.56 0.88
N ASP A 26 -18.66 7.48 1.10
CA ASP A 26 -19.25 7.76 2.41
C ASP A 26 -18.17 8.09 3.48
N VAL A 27 -17.99 7.21 4.47
CA VAL A 27 -17.01 7.36 5.55
C VAL A 27 -15.66 6.69 5.26
N ILE A 28 -15.54 5.95 4.16
CA ILE A 28 -14.35 5.17 3.80
C ILE A 28 -13.51 5.97 2.79
N ASN A 29 -12.21 6.10 3.06
CA ASN A 29 -11.25 6.64 2.10
C ASN A 29 -10.42 5.49 1.52
N ILE A 30 -10.29 5.47 0.20
CA ILE A 30 -9.58 4.45 -0.56
C ILE A 30 -8.46 5.14 -1.34
N ALA A 31 -7.23 4.70 -1.13
CA ALA A 31 -6.07 5.06 -1.93
C ALA A 31 -5.88 4.03 -3.05
N ILE A 32 -5.79 4.52 -4.28
CA ILE A 32 -5.44 3.71 -5.45
C ILE A 32 -3.93 3.81 -5.65
N VAL A 33 -3.22 2.70 -5.49
CA VAL A 33 -1.75 2.67 -5.50
C VAL A 33 -1.24 1.75 -6.61
N ALA A 34 -0.35 2.24 -7.45
CA ALA A 34 0.41 1.43 -8.39
C ALA A 34 1.58 0.75 -7.67
N ILE A 35 1.61 -0.58 -7.67
CA ILE A 35 2.72 -1.37 -7.13
C ILE A 35 3.22 -2.31 -8.23
N GLY A 36 4.40 -2.01 -8.79
CA GLY A 36 4.92 -2.74 -9.95
C GLY A 36 4.01 -2.60 -11.17
N GLN A 37 3.49 -3.72 -11.67
CA GLN A 37 2.54 -3.76 -12.81
C GLN A 37 1.08 -3.97 -12.36
N GLN A 38 0.77 -3.73 -11.09
CA GLN A 38 -0.55 -3.97 -10.51
C GLN A 38 -1.10 -2.69 -9.87
N ILE A 39 -2.42 -2.58 -9.84
CA ILE A 39 -3.14 -1.53 -9.11
C ILE A 39 -3.75 -2.17 -7.85
N VAL A 40 -3.54 -1.52 -6.71
CA VAL A 40 -4.00 -2.00 -5.41
C VAL A 40 -4.83 -0.91 -4.74
N GLU A 41 -5.99 -1.29 -4.23
CA GLU A 41 -6.83 -0.41 -3.42
C GLU A 41 -6.50 -0.60 -1.94
N VAL A 42 -6.25 0.51 -1.25
CA VAL A 42 -5.87 0.51 0.17
C VAL A 42 -6.83 1.40 0.94
N VAL A 43 -7.54 0.83 1.92
CA VAL A 43 -8.34 1.64 2.83
C VAL A 43 -7.41 2.43 3.76
N ILE A 44 -7.62 3.74 3.81
CA ILE A 44 -6.82 4.68 4.59
C ILE A 44 -7.69 5.48 5.56
N THR A 45 -7.07 6.04 6.59
CA THR A 45 -7.76 6.91 7.54
C THR A 45 -8.03 8.29 6.94
N ASN A 46 -8.97 9.03 7.53
CA ASN A 46 -9.21 10.44 7.16
C ASN A 46 -7.95 11.30 7.30
N SER A 47 -7.13 11.06 8.34
CA SER A 47 -5.88 11.82 8.53
C SER A 47 -4.88 11.56 7.39
N GLN A 48 -4.76 10.31 6.94
CA GLN A 48 -3.92 9.96 5.79
C GLN A 48 -4.44 10.61 4.52
N ALA A 49 -5.75 10.53 4.24
CA ALA A 49 -6.36 11.11 3.05
C ALA A 49 -6.05 12.62 2.90
N ASN A 50 -5.97 13.36 4.01
CA ASN A 50 -5.65 14.79 4.00
C ASN A 50 -4.17 15.11 3.78
N THR A 51 -3.27 14.16 4.10
CA THR A 51 -1.81 14.35 3.98
C THR A 51 -1.22 13.82 2.68
N LEU A 52 -1.88 12.82 2.09
CA LEU A 52 -1.38 12.12 0.91
C LEU A 52 -1.63 12.95 -0.36
N LYS A 53 -0.65 12.96 -1.27
CA LYS A 53 -0.72 13.66 -2.56
C LYS A 53 -0.60 12.68 -3.71
N ILE A 54 -1.46 12.82 -4.71
CA ILE A 54 -1.39 12.05 -5.95
C ILE A 54 -0.01 12.26 -6.60
N GLY A 55 0.58 11.18 -7.12
CA GLY A 55 1.93 11.12 -7.68
C GLY A 55 3.05 10.91 -6.65
N GLN A 56 2.74 10.92 -5.34
CA GLN A 56 3.77 10.66 -4.32
C GLN A 56 4.11 9.16 -4.24
N ARG A 57 5.36 8.85 -3.90
CA ARG A 57 5.75 7.49 -3.52
C ARG A 57 5.25 7.16 -2.13
N VAL A 58 4.59 6.03 -1.99
CA VAL A 58 4.03 5.52 -0.73
C VAL A 58 4.59 4.14 -0.43
N ASN A 59 4.67 3.82 0.85
CA ASN A 59 5.02 2.47 1.30
C ASN A 59 3.76 1.80 1.85
N VAL A 60 3.32 0.72 1.21
CA VAL A 60 2.17 -0.08 1.62
C VAL A 60 2.69 -1.30 2.34
N SER A 61 2.32 -1.46 3.61
CA SER A 61 2.73 -2.60 4.43
C SER A 61 1.54 -3.46 4.83
N THR A 62 1.66 -4.78 4.67
CA THR A 62 0.64 -5.75 5.09
C THR A 62 1.24 -6.86 5.94
N LYS A 63 0.47 -7.37 6.91
CA LYS A 63 0.83 -8.54 7.72
C LYS A 63 0.19 -9.76 7.07
N ALA A 64 1.01 -10.72 6.65
CA ALA A 64 0.61 -11.94 5.94
C ALA A 64 -0.08 -11.69 4.58
N PHE A 65 0.75 -11.56 3.54
CA PHE A 65 0.36 -11.98 2.20
C PHE A 65 -0.03 -13.48 2.30
N LYS A 66 -1.25 -13.88 1.91
CA LYS A 66 -1.63 -15.29 1.73
C LYS A 66 -1.48 -15.68 0.25
N PRO A 67 -0.27 -15.97 -0.26
CA PRO A 67 -0.15 -16.67 -1.53
C PRO A 67 -0.29 -18.17 -1.28
N SER A 68 -1.17 -18.81 -2.03
CA SER A 68 -1.20 -20.26 -2.19
C SER A 68 -0.92 -20.59 -3.66
N ILE A 69 0.04 -21.48 -3.89
CA ILE A 69 0.31 -22.11 -5.19
C ILE A 69 -0.37 -23.48 -5.15
N ASN A 70 -1.15 -23.81 -6.18
CA ASN A 70 -1.60 -25.17 -6.47
C ASN A 70 -0.94 -25.64 -7.76
#